data_AF-A0A2I1GN95-F1
#
_entry.id   AF-A0A2I1GN95-F1
#
_cell.length_a   1.000
_cell.length_b   1.000
_cell.length_c   1.000
_cell.angle_alpha   90.00
_cell.angle_beta   90.00
_cell.angle_gamma   90.00
#
_symmetry.space_group_name_H-M   'P 1'
#
loop_
_entity.id
_entity.type
_entity.pdbx_description
1 polymer ?
#
loop_
_entity_poly.entity_id
_entity_poly.type
_entity_poly.pdbx_seq_one_letter_code
_entity_poly.pdbx_strand_id
1 'polypeptide(L)'
;MKKGYIYRQNKPVHWSPSSSQQLIGTTYIHPIREKQCKIIDVSHITKESGTGLVHIAPDHGMEDYEACKKFDIPTSCPVDEFGIFTFEVSEPTFEAQYRLEQFTLSRSEWCISHRRSWGVPIPIFYESETDVPLLTDSSVEYIIEIFKNMDQMDAYRKGNDTMDNVWLDSGVLWTFILKQTKKKDFKTISDLHLEGSNQHHGWFQFSLLTSVAINDKALYSTLITHGFVMDEQSQKMSKSLGNIINPRYHN
;
A
#
# COMPACT_ATOMS: atom_id res chain seq x y z
N MET A 1 -13.65 -5.56 -13.95
CA MET A 1 -13.04 -4.65 -14.94
C MET A 1 -13.95 -4.56 -16.17
N LYS A 2 -14.50 -3.37 -16.50
CA LYS A 2 -15.16 -3.14 -17.80
C LYS A 2 -14.08 -3.28 -18.89
N LYS A 3 -14.32 -4.09 -19.93
CA LYS A 3 -13.38 -4.21 -21.06
C LYS A 3 -13.26 -2.83 -21.73
N GLY A 4 -12.05 -2.28 -21.77
CA GLY A 4 -11.77 -1.07 -22.53
C GLY A 4 -11.82 -1.41 -24.02
N TYR A 5 -12.68 -0.72 -24.78
CA TYR A 5 -12.75 -0.86 -26.23
C TYR A 5 -11.87 0.21 -26.88
N ILE A 6 -11.07 -0.18 -27.86
CA ILE A 6 -10.38 0.74 -28.76
C ILE A 6 -11.33 1.00 -29.94
N TYR A 7 -11.52 2.27 -30.27
CA TYR A 7 -12.44 2.74 -31.30
C TYR A 7 -11.68 3.31 -32.49
N ARG A 8 -12.15 2.98 -33.70
CA ARG A 8 -11.75 3.64 -34.95
C ARG A 8 -13.01 4.14 -35.64
N GLN A 9 -13.11 5.44 -35.89
CA GLN A 9 -14.32 6.06 -36.49
C GLN A 9 -15.62 5.67 -35.75
N ASN A 10 -15.64 5.75 -34.41
CA ASN A 10 -16.78 5.38 -33.55
C ASN A 10 -17.26 3.92 -33.61
N LYS A 11 -16.45 2.99 -34.15
CA LYS A 11 -16.74 1.55 -34.10
C LYS A 11 -15.71 0.82 -33.23
N PRO A 12 -16.14 -0.09 -32.32
CA PRO A 12 -15.22 -0.89 -31.53
C PRO A 12 -14.47 -1.85 -32.44
N VAL A 13 -13.13 -1.89 -32.31
CA VAL A 13 -12.26 -2.74 -33.11
C VAL A 13 -11.80 -3.94 -32.27
N HIS A 14 -12.07 -5.16 -32.74
CA HIS A 14 -11.46 -6.38 -32.20
C HIS A 14 -10.06 -6.52 -32.81
N TRP A 15 -9.02 -6.49 -31.98
CA TRP A 15 -7.64 -6.48 -32.44
C TRP A 15 -7.11 -7.89 -32.72
N SER A 16 -6.51 -8.07 -33.90
CA SER A 16 -5.73 -9.25 -34.30
C SER A 16 -4.31 -8.77 -34.67
N PRO A 17 -3.25 -9.43 -34.18
CA PRO A 17 -1.89 -8.90 -34.23
C PRO A 17 -1.36 -8.92 -35.67
N SER A 18 -1.28 -7.76 -36.34
CA SER A 18 -0.61 -7.70 -37.65
C SER A 18 0.18 -6.41 -37.91
N SER A 19 -0.16 -5.24 -37.35
CA SER A 19 0.83 -4.15 -37.26
C SER A 19 0.51 -3.06 -36.24
N SER A 20 1.53 -2.51 -35.57
CA SER A 20 1.45 -1.34 -34.68
C SER A 20 0.94 -0.08 -35.40
N GLN A 21 1.19 -0.01 -36.72
CA GLN A 21 0.78 1.08 -37.60
C GLN A 21 -0.75 1.26 -37.71
N GLN A 22 -1.54 0.24 -37.38
CA GLN A 22 -2.99 0.31 -37.38
C GLN A 22 -3.59 1.01 -36.14
N LEU A 23 -2.82 1.13 -35.06
CA LEU A 23 -3.27 1.76 -33.80
C LEU A 23 -3.05 3.27 -33.79
N ILE A 24 -2.11 3.77 -34.58
CA ILE A 24 -1.77 5.18 -34.66
C ILE A 24 -2.98 5.98 -35.15
N GLY A 25 -3.41 6.97 -34.36
CA GLY A 25 -4.56 7.83 -34.68
C GLY A 25 -5.93 7.26 -34.30
N THR A 26 -5.99 6.09 -33.67
CA THR A 26 -7.24 5.57 -33.08
C THR A 26 -7.54 6.22 -31.72
N THR A 27 -8.78 6.11 -31.25
CA THR A 27 -9.22 6.68 -29.97
C THR A 27 -9.62 5.58 -29.00
N TYR A 28 -9.31 5.73 -27.73
CA TYR A 28 -9.77 4.84 -26.65
C TYR A 28 -10.53 5.63 -25.60
N ILE A 29 -11.37 4.96 -24.81
CA ILE A 29 -12.06 5.57 -23.67
C ILE A 29 -11.21 5.34 -22.42
N HIS A 30 -10.81 6.43 -21.75
CA HIS A 30 -10.07 6.34 -20.50
C HIS A 30 -10.93 5.67 -19.42
N PRO A 31 -10.44 4.61 -18.74
CA PRO A 31 -11.26 3.80 -17.84
C PRO A 31 -11.81 4.58 -16.63
N ILE A 32 -11.09 5.62 -16.19
CA ILE A 32 -11.44 6.42 -15.00
C ILE A 32 -12.22 7.69 -15.34
N ARG A 33 -11.77 8.44 -16.37
CA ARG A 33 -12.34 9.76 -16.72
C ARG A 33 -13.45 9.67 -17.77
N GLU A 34 -13.73 8.48 -18.29
CA GLU A 34 -14.64 8.21 -19.42
C GLU A 34 -14.40 9.13 -20.64
N LYS A 35 -13.22 9.73 -20.73
CA LYS A 35 -12.82 10.68 -21.77
C LYS A 35 -12.28 9.93 -22.99
N GLN A 36 -12.63 10.37 -24.19
CA GLN A 36 -12.00 9.88 -25.41
C GLN A 36 -10.59 10.44 -25.54
N CYS A 37 -9.60 9.55 -25.57
CA CYS A 37 -8.18 9.84 -25.69
C CYS A 37 -7.64 9.28 -27.01
N LYS A 38 -6.63 9.92 -27.58
CA LYS A 38 -5.98 9.49 -28.84
C LYS A 38 -4.77 8.61 -28.56
N ILE A 39 -4.51 7.66 -29.45
CA ILE A 39 -3.26 6.89 -29.48
C ILE A 39 -2.31 7.58 -30.47
N ILE A 40 -1.12 7.94 -29.98
CA ILE A 40 -0.09 8.61 -30.77
C ILE A 40 1.16 7.73 -30.89
N ASP A 41 1.90 7.95 -31.97
CA ASP A 41 3.19 7.28 -32.20
C ASP A 41 4.32 8.13 -31.63
N VAL A 42 5.22 7.49 -30.90
CA VAL A 42 6.34 8.14 -30.22
C VAL A 42 7.59 7.28 -30.35
N SER A 43 8.69 7.91 -30.77
CA SER A 43 9.92 7.24 -31.17
C SER A 43 10.77 6.68 -30.03
N HIS A 44 10.50 7.06 -28.78
CA HIS A 44 11.26 6.65 -27.60
C HIS A 44 10.72 5.35 -26.93
N ILE A 45 9.59 4.82 -27.41
CA ILE A 45 9.05 3.55 -26.91
C ILE A 45 9.81 2.38 -27.55
N THR A 46 10.51 1.59 -26.73
CA THR A 46 11.22 0.41 -27.22
C THR A 46 10.34 -0.85 -27.16
N LYS A 47 10.71 -1.87 -27.95
CA LYS A 47 10.01 -3.16 -27.99
C LYS A 47 10.59 -4.18 -27.01
N GLU A 48 11.64 -3.82 -26.27
CA GLU A 48 12.40 -4.76 -25.45
C GLU A 48 11.70 -5.14 -24.13
N SER A 49 10.79 -4.30 -23.62
CA SER A 49 10.07 -4.56 -22.37
C SER A 49 8.69 -3.91 -22.33
N GLY A 50 7.74 -4.58 -21.68
CA GLY A 50 6.35 -4.12 -21.53
C GLY A 50 5.43 -4.52 -22.68
N THR A 51 4.31 -3.81 -22.82
CA THR A 51 3.25 -4.09 -23.81
C THR A 51 3.45 -3.35 -25.13
N GLY A 52 4.48 -2.50 -25.24
CA GLY A 52 4.66 -1.58 -26.37
C GLY A 52 3.66 -0.42 -26.42
N LEU A 53 2.76 -0.30 -25.42
CA LEU A 53 1.86 0.83 -25.23
C LEU A 53 2.16 1.48 -23.89
N VAL A 54 2.52 2.76 -23.92
CA VAL A 54 2.89 3.54 -22.73
C VAL A 54 1.87 4.65 -22.52
N HIS A 55 1.49 4.87 -21.26
CA HIS A 55 0.69 6.04 -20.89
C HIS A 55 1.55 7.30 -20.94
N ILE A 56 1.06 8.34 -21.59
CA ILE A 56 1.77 9.61 -21.77
C ILE A 56 1.23 10.63 -20.78
N ALA A 57 2.13 11.19 -19.96
CA ALA A 57 1.83 12.23 -18.98
C ALA A 57 2.73 13.46 -19.24
N PRO A 58 2.27 14.43 -20.04
CA PRO A 58 3.14 15.51 -20.55
C PRO A 58 3.70 16.43 -19.46
N ASP A 59 3.04 16.51 -18.30
CA ASP A 59 3.48 17.34 -17.18
C ASP A 59 4.48 16.62 -16.25
N HIS A 60 4.79 15.35 -16.51
CA HIS A 60 5.61 14.50 -15.63
C HIS A 60 6.76 13.77 -16.35
N GLY A 61 6.93 13.98 -17.66
CA GLY A 61 8.03 13.43 -18.44
C GLY A 61 8.44 14.36 -19.57
N MET A 62 9.76 14.59 -19.74
CA MET A 62 10.28 15.46 -20.81
C MET A 62 9.95 14.89 -22.20
N GLU A 63 10.11 13.58 -22.38
CA GLU A 63 9.82 12.89 -23.64
C GLU A 63 8.32 12.92 -23.98
N ASP A 64 7.47 12.81 -22.96
CA ASP A 64 6.01 12.92 -23.05
C ASP A 64 5.57 14.36 -23.41
N TYR A 65 6.21 15.37 -22.80
CA TYR A 65 5.96 16.77 -23.10
C TYR A 65 6.26 17.10 -24.55
N GLU A 66 7.42 16.70 -25.06
CA GLU A 66 7.81 16.92 -26.45
C GLU A 66 6.89 16.20 -27.44
N ALA A 67 6.42 15.00 -27.08
CA ALA A 67 5.44 14.26 -27.86
C ALA A 67 4.09 14.98 -27.89
N CYS A 68 3.53 15.36 -26.75
CA CYS A 68 2.26 16.08 -26.66
C CYS A 68 2.29 17.44 -27.36
N LYS A 69 3.42 18.16 -27.28
CA LYS A 69 3.62 19.44 -27.96
C LYS A 69 3.54 19.31 -29.48
N LYS A 70 4.04 18.21 -30.06
CA LYS A 70 3.93 17.95 -31.52
C LYS A 70 2.50 17.69 -31.98
N PHE A 71 1.65 17.16 -31.11
CA PHE A 71 0.26 16.80 -31.41
C PHE A 71 -0.78 17.79 -30.85
N ASP A 72 -0.34 18.94 -30.33
CA ASP A 72 -1.18 19.99 -29.73
C ASP A 72 -2.12 19.45 -28.64
N ILE A 73 -1.62 18.53 -27.82
CA ILE A 73 -2.38 17.94 -26.71
C ILE A 73 -2.24 18.87 -25.50
N PRO A 74 -3.36 19.33 -24.90
CA PRO A 74 -3.31 20.24 -23.76
C PRO A 74 -2.63 19.57 -22.56
N THR A 75 -1.72 20.32 -21.94
CA THR A 75 -1.09 19.95 -20.68
C THR A 75 -2.01 20.29 -19.52
N SER A 76 -2.06 19.41 -18.54
CA SER A 76 -2.88 19.57 -17.34
C SER A 76 -2.04 19.00 -16.21
N CYS A 77 -1.25 19.86 -15.58
CA CYS A 77 -0.47 19.51 -14.41
C CYS A 77 -1.42 19.50 -13.21
N PRO A 78 -1.75 18.32 -12.67
CA PRO A 78 -2.67 18.25 -11.56
C PRO A 78 -1.99 18.62 -10.24
N VAL A 79 -0.70 18.96 -10.25
CA VAL A 79 0.14 19.23 -9.07
C VAL A 79 0.66 20.66 -9.13
N ASP A 80 0.60 21.38 -8.02
CA ASP A 80 1.13 22.73 -7.88
C ASP A 80 2.64 22.77 -7.58
N GLU A 81 3.18 23.98 -7.44
CA GLU A 81 4.61 24.22 -7.17
C GLU A 81 5.10 23.67 -5.82
N PHE A 82 4.20 23.32 -4.91
CA PHE A 82 4.51 22.72 -3.60
C PHE A 82 4.33 21.20 -3.60
N GLY A 83 4.03 20.59 -4.75
CA GLY A 83 3.77 19.16 -4.85
C GLY A 83 2.38 18.76 -4.34
N ILE A 84 1.45 19.71 -4.23
CA ILE A 84 0.07 19.50 -3.76
C ILE A 84 -0.85 19.44 -4.97
N PHE A 85 -1.78 18.48 -5.00
CA PHE A 85 -2.74 18.39 -6.11
C PHE A 85 -3.70 19.59 -6.13
N THR A 86 -3.96 20.13 -7.32
CA THR A 86 -4.87 21.27 -7.53
C THR A 86 -6.32 20.85 -7.33
N PHE A 87 -7.21 21.82 -7.06
CA PHE A 87 -8.64 21.58 -6.84
C PHE A 87 -9.36 20.91 -8.03
N GLU A 88 -8.75 20.93 -9.22
CA GLU A 88 -9.23 20.22 -10.41
C GLU A 88 -9.20 18.70 -10.24
N VAL A 89 -8.31 18.20 -9.39
CA VAL A 89 -8.34 16.83 -8.86
C VAL A 89 -9.17 16.86 -7.56
N SER A 90 -10.45 17.19 -7.70
CA SER A 90 -11.36 17.23 -6.57
C SER A 90 -11.51 15.82 -5.98
N GLU A 91 -10.83 15.61 -4.84
CA GLU A 91 -11.04 14.66 -3.73
C GLU A 91 -9.69 14.08 -3.25
N PRO A 92 -8.96 14.77 -2.35
CA PRO A 92 -7.80 14.21 -1.64
C PRO A 92 -8.15 12.91 -0.89
N THR A 93 -9.42 12.73 -0.56
CA THR A 93 -10.03 11.57 0.08
C THR A 93 -9.94 10.31 -0.80
N PHE A 94 -9.97 10.46 -2.13
CA PHE A 94 -9.95 9.31 -3.03
C PHE A 94 -8.58 8.65 -3.10
N GLU A 95 -7.48 9.41 -2.96
CA GLU A 95 -6.13 8.83 -3.07
C GLU A 95 -5.79 7.92 -1.90
N ALA A 96 -6.06 8.32 -0.65
CA ALA A 96 -5.68 7.53 0.51
C ALA A 96 -6.46 6.21 0.58
N GLN A 97 -7.79 6.28 0.33
CA GLN A 97 -8.64 5.10 0.26
C GLN A 97 -8.26 4.21 -0.92
N TYR A 98 -8.12 4.77 -2.13
CA TYR A 98 -7.74 4.00 -3.32
C TYR A 98 -6.36 3.37 -3.15
N ARG A 99 -5.38 4.09 -2.62
CA ARG A 99 -4.03 3.57 -2.37
C ARG A 99 -4.07 2.41 -1.38
N LEU A 100 -4.80 2.54 -0.27
CA LEU A 100 -4.95 1.47 0.71
C LEU A 100 -5.68 0.26 0.10
N GLU A 101 -6.73 0.50 -0.69
CA GLU A 101 -7.49 -0.54 -1.39
C GLU A 101 -6.61 -1.29 -2.38
N GLN A 102 -5.85 -0.59 -3.23
CA GLN A 102 -4.93 -1.21 -4.18
C GLN A 102 -3.89 -2.07 -3.48
N PHE A 103 -3.26 -1.58 -2.40
CA PHE A 103 -2.29 -2.37 -1.64
C PHE A 103 -2.92 -3.58 -0.96
N THR A 104 -4.20 -3.50 -0.58
CA THR A 104 -4.92 -4.60 0.05
C THR A 104 -5.34 -5.64 -0.98
N LEU A 105 -5.85 -5.22 -2.13
CA LEU A 105 -6.25 -6.11 -3.22
C LEU A 105 -5.06 -6.76 -3.93
N SER A 106 -3.92 -6.08 -4.02
CA SER A 106 -2.71 -6.64 -4.65
C SER A 106 -1.98 -7.66 -3.77
N ARG A 107 -2.31 -7.74 -2.48
CA ARG A 107 -1.62 -8.60 -1.52
C ARG A 107 -2.28 -9.98 -1.50
N SER A 108 -1.53 -11.01 -1.87
CA SER A 108 -1.99 -12.40 -1.82
C SER A 108 -1.84 -13.00 -0.43
N GLU A 109 -0.66 -12.87 0.18
CA GLU A 109 -0.29 -13.52 1.43
C GLU A 109 0.57 -12.59 2.30
N TRP A 110 0.60 -12.85 3.61
CA TRP A 110 1.47 -12.16 4.55
C TRP A 110 2.40 -13.17 5.23
N CYS A 111 3.70 -13.06 4.92
CA CYS A 111 4.74 -13.81 5.63
C CYS A 111 4.93 -13.22 7.04
N ILE A 112 4.39 -13.92 8.04
CA ILE A 112 4.53 -13.53 9.45
C ILE A 112 5.78 -14.11 10.11
N SER A 113 6.40 -15.14 9.55
CA SER A 113 7.57 -15.80 10.14
C SER A 113 8.87 -15.13 9.73
N HIS A 114 9.72 -14.82 10.71
CA HIS A 114 11.03 -14.24 10.52
C HIS A 114 12.07 -14.93 11.40
N ARG A 115 13.30 -15.05 10.91
CA ARG A 115 14.44 -15.57 11.69
C ARG A 115 15.23 -14.42 12.31
N ARG A 116 14.76 -13.90 13.44
CA ARG A 116 15.43 -12.82 14.18
C ARG A 116 15.46 -13.15 15.67
N SER A 117 16.45 -12.60 16.37
CA SER A 117 16.57 -12.79 17.82
C SER A 117 15.66 -11.84 18.62
N TRP A 118 15.23 -10.73 18.00
CA TRP A 118 14.39 -9.71 18.62
C TRP A 118 12.96 -9.79 18.09
N GLY A 119 12.06 -10.28 18.95
CA GLY A 119 10.62 -10.23 18.73
C GLY A 119 9.82 -11.27 19.51
N VAL A 120 8.49 -11.22 19.38
CA VAL A 120 7.58 -12.21 19.94
C VAL A 120 7.77 -13.53 19.18
N PRO A 121 8.08 -14.66 19.86
CA PRO A 121 8.18 -15.95 19.19
C PRO A 121 6.79 -16.43 18.75
N ILE A 122 6.73 -17.12 17.61
CA ILE A 122 5.49 -17.77 17.18
C ILE A 122 5.15 -18.88 18.19
N PRO A 123 3.93 -18.91 18.76
CA PRO A 123 3.56 -19.87 19.79
C PRO A 123 3.25 -21.24 19.18
N ILE A 124 4.27 -21.88 18.61
CA ILE A 124 4.18 -23.19 17.98
C ILE A 124 5.22 -24.14 18.58
N PHE A 125 4.78 -25.38 18.83
CA PHE A 125 5.67 -26.47 19.19
C PHE A 125 5.81 -27.44 18.03
N TYR A 126 6.95 -28.12 17.98
CA TYR A 126 7.18 -29.22 17.04
C TYR A 126 7.39 -30.49 17.85
N GLU A 127 6.75 -31.58 17.43
CA GLU A 127 7.03 -32.89 18.01
C GLU A 127 8.47 -33.32 17.66
N SER A 128 9.26 -33.68 18.67
CA SER A 128 10.72 -33.87 18.54
C SER A 128 11.13 -34.95 17.54
N GLU A 129 10.28 -35.95 17.31
CA GLU A 129 10.60 -37.09 16.43
C GLU A 129 10.00 -36.95 15.02
N THR A 130 8.84 -36.31 14.89
CA THR A 130 8.08 -36.27 13.62
C THR A 130 8.10 -34.89 12.93
N ASP A 131 8.56 -33.85 13.63
CA ASP A 131 8.55 -32.44 13.21
C ASP A 131 7.15 -31.93 12.83
N VAL A 132 6.09 -32.58 13.32
CA VAL A 132 4.71 -32.15 13.11
C VAL A 132 4.43 -30.90 13.94
N PRO A 133 3.89 -29.82 13.34
CA PRO A 133 3.55 -28.60 14.07
C PRO A 133 2.31 -28.81 14.96
N LEU A 134 2.46 -28.51 16.24
CA LEU A 134 1.39 -28.48 17.23
C LEU A 134 0.98 -27.03 17.49
N LEU A 135 -0.13 -26.64 16.87
CA LEU A 135 -0.79 -25.35 17.05
C LEU A 135 -2.29 -25.57 17.31
N THR A 136 -2.64 -25.67 18.59
CA THR A 136 -4.01 -25.86 19.09
C THR A 136 -4.33 -24.79 20.13
N ASP A 137 -5.62 -24.52 20.37
CA ASP A 137 -6.04 -23.55 21.38
C ASP A 137 -5.46 -23.86 22.76
N SER A 138 -5.49 -25.14 23.17
CA SER A 138 -4.91 -25.60 24.43
C SER A 138 -3.39 -25.39 24.50
N SER A 139 -2.65 -25.64 23.40
CA SER A 139 -1.20 -25.38 23.38
C SER A 139 -0.88 -23.89 23.45
N VAL A 140 -1.70 -23.03 22.82
CA VAL A 140 -1.52 -21.58 22.86
C VAL A 140 -1.82 -21.01 24.25
N GLU A 141 -2.91 -21.45 24.88
CA GLU A 141 -3.24 -21.07 26.27
C GLU A 141 -2.13 -21.43 27.25
N TYR A 142 -1.59 -22.63 27.10
CA TYR A 142 -0.47 -23.11 27.91
C TYR A 142 0.80 -22.27 27.69
N ILE A 143 1.13 -21.90 26.45
CA ILE A 143 2.24 -20.99 26.15
C ILE A 143 2.01 -19.63 26.82
N ILE A 144 0.80 -19.08 26.73
CA ILE A 144 0.46 -17.81 27.39
C ILE A 144 0.67 -17.90 28.90
N GLU A 145 0.34 -19.03 29.52
CA GLU A 145 0.58 -19.28 30.94
C GLU A 145 2.06 -19.36 31.29
N ILE A 146 2.87 -20.08 30.50
CA ILE A 146 4.34 -20.10 30.66
C ILE A 146 4.93 -18.69 30.54
N PHE A 147 4.50 -17.92 29.55
CA PHE A 147 4.97 -16.54 29.37
C PHE A 147 4.65 -15.63 30.56
N LYS A 148 3.56 -15.92 31.28
CA LYS A 148 3.21 -15.22 32.51
C LYS A 148 4.02 -15.71 33.71
N ASN A 149 4.40 -16.99 33.74
CA ASN A 149 4.98 -17.64 34.92
C ASN A 149 6.49 -17.91 34.84
N MET A 150 7.16 -17.60 33.71
CA MET A 150 8.63 -17.70 33.52
C MET A 150 9.27 -18.96 34.13
N ASP A 151 8.75 -20.15 33.81
CA ASP A 151 9.46 -21.40 34.18
C ASP A 151 9.46 -22.46 33.07
N GLN A 152 10.52 -23.26 33.08
CA GLN A 152 11.06 -24.05 31.97
C GLN A 152 10.22 -25.26 31.53
N MET A 153 10.49 -25.76 30.31
CA MET A 153 9.88 -26.98 29.77
C MET A 153 10.93 -27.88 29.09
N ASP A 154 10.93 -29.17 29.42
CA ASP A 154 11.98 -30.15 29.05
C ASP A 154 11.60 -31.15 27.92
N ALA A 155 10.33 -31.20 27.48
CA ALA A 155 9.85 -32.26 26.56
C ALA A 155 9.60 -31.83 25.10
N TYR A 156 9.49 -30.53 24.81
CA TYR A 156 9.19 -30.02 23.47
C TYR A 156 10.19 -28.96 23.03
N ARG A 157 10.57 -29.00 21.75
CA ARG A 157 11.42 -27.96 21.16
C ARG A 157 10.58 -26.77 20.74
N LYS A 158 10.91 -25.59 21.28
CA LYS A 158 10.35 -24.32 20.82
C LYS A 158 10.77 -24.02 19.38
N GLY A 159 9.85 -23.52 18.56
CA GLY A 159 10.18 -22.99 17.24
C GLY A 159 11.20 -21.84 17.31
N ASN A 160 12.14 -21.80 16.37
CA ASN A 160 13.17 -20.75 16.31
C ASN A 160 12.71 -19.51 15.54
N ASP A 161 11.50 -19.55 14.97
CA ASP A 161 10.95 -18.45 14.21
C ASP A 161 10.26 -17.45 15.14
N THR A 162 10.55 -16.18 14.88
CA THR A 162 9.90 -15.01 15.49
C THR A 162 8.83 -14.45 14.57
N MET A 163 7.77 -13.87 15.13
CA MET A 163 6.79 -13.13 14.35
C MET A 163 7.43 -11.89 13.69
N ASP A 164 6.80 -11.41 12.62
CA ASP A 164 7.05 -10.09 12.01
C ASP A 164 6.75 -8.99 13.03
N ASN A 165 7.74 -8.76 13.88
CA ASN A 165 7.59 -8.09 15.16
C ASN A 165 7.26 -6.60 15.05
N VAL A 166 7.36 -5.99 13.87
CA VAL A 166 7.11 -4.55 13.74
C VAL A 166 5.68 -4.29 13.31
N TRP A 167 5.21 -5.03 12.31
CA TRP A 167 3.91 -4.76 11.69
C TRP A 167 2.78 -5.55 12.34
N LEU A 168 3.04 -6.77 12.83
CA LEU A 168 2.02 -7.53 13.54
C LEU A 168 1.74 -6.93 14.92
N ASP A 169 2.79 -6.61 15.68
CA ASP A 169 2.66 -6.02 17.02
C ASP A 169 1.94 -4.66 16.98
N SER A 170 2.32 -3.78 16.04
CA SER A 170 1.61 -2.51 15.83
C SER A 170 0.19 -2.73 15.32
N GLY A 171 -0.02 -3.72 14.44
CA GLY A 171 -1.32 -4.09 13.91
C GLY A 171 -2.29 -4.63 14.96
N VAL A 172 -1.82 -5.25 16.04
CA VAL A 172 -2.70 -5.77 17.12
C VAL A 172 -2.82 -4.85 18.33
N LEU A 173 -2.13 -3.70 18.33
CA LEU A 173 -2.10 -2.75 19.45
C LEU A 173 -3.50 -2.31 19.90
N TRP A 174 -4.44 -2.18 18.97
CA TRP A 174 -5.82 -1.81 19.25
C TRP A 174 -6.51 -2.77 20.24
N THR A 175 -6.13 -4.05 20.27
CA THR A 175 -6.69 -5.04 21.21
C THR A 175 -6.35 -4.70 22.66
N PHE A 176 -5.14 -4.20 22.90
CA PHE A 176 -4.68 -3.79 24.22
C PHE A 176 -5.39 -2.53 24.69
N ILE A 177 -5.54 -1.55 23.79
CA ILE A 177 -6.25 -0.30 24.07
C ILE A 177 -7.72 -0.58 24.43
N LEU A 178 -8.40 -1.46 23.71
CA LEU A 178 -9.78 -1.87 24.04
C LEU A 178 -9.88 -2.53 25.41
N LYS A 179 -8.95 -3.45 25.73
CA LYS A 179 -8.90 -4.12 27.04
C LYS A 179 -8.69 -3.12 28.19
N GLN A 180 -7.81 -2.14 28.02
CA GLN A 180 -7.55 -1.12 29.05
C GLN A 180 -8.71 -0.12 29.20
N THR A 181 -9.29 0.32 28.08
CA THR A 181 -10.33 1.37 28.10
C THR A 181 -11.70 0.85 28.51
N LYS A 182 -11.92 -0.49 28.55
CA LYS A 182 -13.19 -1.15 28.91
C LYS A 182 -14.41 -0.66 28.12
N LYS A 183 -14.21 0.02 26.99
CA LYS A 183 -15.30 0.57 26.17
C LYS A 183 -15.87 -0.54 25.28
N LYS A 184 -17.17 -0.81 25.44
CA LYS A 184 -17.84 -1.97 24.83
C LYS A 184 -18.57 -1.67 23.51
N ASP A 185 -18.92 -0.43 23.22
CA ASP A 185 -19.86 -0.13 22.14
C ASP A 185 -19.40 1.02 21.23
N PHE A 186 -18.57 0.70 20.24
CA PHE A 186 -18.34 1.60 19.11
C PHE A 186 -18.62 0.93 17.77
N LYS A 187 -19.02 1.75 16.80
CA LYS A 187 -19.16 1.37 15.38
C LYS A 187 -17.81 1.01 14.75
N THR A 188 -16.75 1.71 15.15
CA THR A 188 -15.34 1.51 14.78
C THR A 188 -14.47 1.65 16.03
N ILE A 189 -13.30 1.01 16.08
CA ILE A 189 -12.44 1.02 17.28
C ILE A 189 -11.76 2.37 17.49
N SER A 190 -11.51 3.11 16.40
CA SER A 190 -11.05 4.49 16.41
C SER A 190 -11.91 5.36 15.50
N ASP A 191 -12.08 6.63 15.85
CA ASP A 191 -12.74 7.61 14.99
C ASP A 191 -11.78 8.18 13.92
N LEU A 192 -10.49 8.29 14.26
CA LEU A 192 -9.45 8.86 13.41
C LEU A 192 -8.14 8.07 13.52
N HIS A 193 -7.50 7.81 12.39
CA HIS A 193 -6.12 7.32 12.31
C HIS A 193 -5.31 8.30 11.45
N LEU A 194 -4.26 8.90 12.04
CA LEU A 194 -3.47 9.94 11.40
C LEU A 194 -1.99 9.54 11.40
N GLU A 195 -1.42 9.40 10.21
CA GLU A 195 0.00 9.05 10.02
C GLU A 195 0.53 9.59 8.69
N GLY A 196 1.85 9.45 8.46
CA GLY A 196 2.47 9.80 7.19
C GLY A 196 2.00 8.95 6.00
N SER A 197 2.07 9.49 4.80
CA SER A 197 1.64 8.80 3.56
C SER A 197 2.42 7.52 3.24
N ASN A 198 3.57 7.26 3.87
CA ASN A 198 4.29 5.98 3.79
C ASN A 198 3.59 4.83 4.53
N GLN A 199 2.66 5.11 5.45
CA GLN A 199 2.04 4.08 6.29
C GLN A 199 0.90 3.32 5.61
N HIS A 200 0.56 3.64 4.37
CA HIS A 200 -0.47 2.91 3.60
C HIS A 200 -0.12 1.45 3.36
N HIS A 201 1.17 1.13 3.21
CA HIS A 201 1.68 -0.26 3.12
C HIS A 201 2.11 -0.82 4.48
N GLY A 202 1.99 0.01 5.53
CA GLY A 202 2.43 -0.27 6.88
C GLY A 202 1.25 -0.30 7.84
N TRP A 203 1.28 0.56 8.86
CA TRP A 203 0.34 0.52 9.98
C TRP A 203 -1.12 0.57 9.57
N PHE A 204 -1.49 1.37 8.57
CA PHE A 204 -2.89 1.46 8.14
C PHE A 204 -3.42 0.12 7.64
N GLN A 205 -2.63 -0.58 6.82
CA GLN A 205 -3.01 -1.87 6.24
C GLN A 205 -3.02 -2.97 7.29
N PHE A 206 -1.95 -3.13 8.06
CA PHE A 206 -1.85 -4.22 9.03
C PHE A 206 -2.86 -4.09 10.16
N SER A 207 -3.11 -2.87 10.64
CA SER A 207 -4.12 -2.65 11.69
C SER A 207 -5.55 -2.87 11.17
N LEU A 208 -5.81 -2.61 9.89
CA LEU A 208 -7.09 -2.92 9.25
C LEU A 208 -7.27 -4.44 9.10
N LEU A 209 -6.25 -5.15 8.60
CA LEU A 209 -6.29 -6.61 8.39
C LEU A 209 -6.52 -7.37 9.70
N THR A 210 -5.80 -7.03 10.77
CA THR A 210 -5.97 -7.70 12.08
C THR A 210 -7.33 -7.42 12.70
N SER A 211 -7.87 -6.20 12.55
CA SER A 211 -9.20 -5.83 13.04
C SER A 211 -10.31 -6.57 12.31
N VAL A 212 -10.23 -6.65 10.98
CA VAL A 212 -11.21 -7.40 10.19
C VAL A 212 -11.10 -8.90 10.48
N ALA A 213 -9.88 -9.45 10.60
CA ALA A 213 -9.69 -10.86 10.91
C ALA A 213 -10.27 -11.29 12.27
N ILE A 214 -10.25 -10.41 13.28
CA ILE A 214 -10.71 -10.74 14.64
C ILE A 214 -12.17 -10.32 14.88
N ASN A 215 -12.59 -9.14 14.41
CA ASN A 215 -13.88 -8.53 14.75
C ASN A 215 -14.82 -8.36 13.55
N ASP A 216 -14.38 -8.68 12.33
CA ASP A 216 -15.11 -8.43 11.08
C ASP A 216 -15.55 -6.95 10.91
N LYS A 217 -14.74 -6.03 11.45
CA LYS A 217 -15.00 -4.59 11.45
C LYS A 217 -13.75 -3.81 11.10
N ALA A 218 -13.95 -2.72 10.35
CA ALA A 218 -12.91 -1.74 10.09
C ALA A 218 -12.45 -1.09 11.40
N LEU A 219 -11.14 -0.94 11.55
CA LEU A 219 -10.54 -0.40 12.76
C LEU A 219 -10.89 1.08 12.97
N TYR A 220 -10.83 1.88 11.90
CA TYR A 220 -10.99 3.33 11.93
C TYR A 220 -12.12 3.79 10.99
N SER A 221 -12.86 4.83 11.38
CA SER A 221 -13.86 5.46 10.50
C SER A 221 -13.25 6.48 9.53
N THR A 222 -12.24 7.23 9.98
CA THR A 222 -11.58 8.27 9.19
C THR A 222 -10.08 8.01 9.17
N LEU A 223 -9.47 8.09 7.99
CA LEU A 223 -8.04 7.98 7.77
C LEU A 223 -7.52 9.30 7.20
N ILE A 224 -6.54 9.90 7.87
CA ILE A 224 -5.88 11.13 7.42
C ILE A 224 -4.41 10.82 7.21
N THR A 225 -3.89 11.21 6.04
CA THR A 225 -2.46 11.10 5.78
C THR A 225 -1.83 12.45 5.55
N HIS A 226 -0.66 12.67 6.14
CA HIS A 226 0.13 13.87 5.89
C HIS A 226 1.37 13.56 5.02
N GLY A 227 1.87 14.59 4.33
CA GLY A 227 3.11 14.52 3.56
C GLY A 227 4.36 14.41 4.44
N PHE A 228 5.53 14.39 3.79
CA PHE A 228 6.80 14.44 4.51
C PHE A 228 7.20 15.88 4.79
N VAL A 229 7.92 16.07 5.88
CA VAL A 229 8.61 17.34 6.13
C VAL A 229 9.90 17.33 5.31
N MET A 230 10.12 18.38 4.54
CA MET A 230 11.22 18.54 3.60
C MET A 230 12.29 19.48 4.19
N ASP A 231 13.54 19.32 3.75
CA ASP A 231 14.60 20.30 4.04
C ASP A 231 14.55 21.51 3.08
N GLU A 232 15.47 22.45 3.26
CA GLU A 232 15.58 23.66 2.45
C GLU A 232 15.85 23.37 0.95
N GLN A 233 16.39 22.19 0.64
CA GLN A 233 16.69 21.73 -0.71
C GLN A 233 15.53 20.88 -1.29
N SER A 234 14.35 20.90 -0.65
CA SER A 234 13.19 20.09 -1.03
C SER A 234 13.48 18.59 -1.08
N GLN A 235 14.39 18.10 -0.23
CA GLN A 235 14.61 16.67 -0.02
C GLN A 235 13.91 16.21 1.25
N LYS A 236 13.43 14.96 1.24
CA LYS A 236 12.77 14.36 2.38
C LYS A 236 13.73 14.28 3.57
N MET A 237 13.32 14.81 4.72
CA MET A 237 14.13 14.69 5.93
C MET A 237 14.24 13.22 6.37
N SER A 238 15.47 12.74 6.57
CA SER A 238 15.73 11.38 7.04
C SER A 238 17.04 11.29 7.82
N LYS A 239 17.08 10.42 8.82
CA LYS A 239 18.30 10.18 9.62
C LYS A 239 19.48 9.71 8.78
N SER A 240 19.22 8.96 7.70
CA SER A 240 20.24 8.46 6.78
C SER A 240 20.88 9.56 5.95
N LEU A 241 20.13 10.61 5.60
CA LEU A 241 20.65 11.75 4.85
C LEU A 241 21.28 12.82 5.75
N GLY A 242 21.12 12.70 7.07
CA GLY A 242 21.66 13.66 8.04
C GLY A 242 20.98 15.03 8.03
N ASN A 243 19.97 15.23 7.18
CA ASN A 243 19.21 16.48 7.00
C ASN A 243 18.07 16.63 8.02
N ILE A 244 18.30 16.23 9.28
CA ILE A 244 17.27 16.30 10.32
C ILE A 244 17.39 17.58 11.14
N ILE A 245 16.27 18.26 11.36
CA ILE A 245 16.16 19.32 12.36
C ILE A 245 15.55 18.70 13.62
N ASN A 246 16.25 18.79 14.74
CA ASN A 246 15.73 18.28 16.00
C ASN A 246 14.72 19.29 16.60
N PRO A 247 13.46 18.87 16.84
CA PRO A 247 12.40 19.78 17.25
C PRO A 247 12.61 20.42 18.63
N ARG A 248 13.58 19.94 19.42
CA ARG A 248 13.93 20.55 20.72
C ARG A 248 14.91 21.71 20.64
N TYR A 249 15.58 21.95 19.51
CA TYR A 249 16.48 23.08 19.39
C TYR A 249 15.68 24.36 19.13
N HIS A 250 15.32 25.03 20.21
CA HIS A 250 15.06 26.46 20.20
C HIS A 250 16.42 27.17 20.19
N ASN A 251 16.71 27.92 19.13
CA ASN A 251 17.63 29.05 19.23
C ASN A 251 16.97 30.17 20.03
#